data_AF-A0A094GR41-F1
#
_entry.id   AF-A0A094GR41-F1
#
_cell.length_a   1.000
_cell.length_b   1.000
_cell.length_c   1.000
_cell.angle_alpha   90.00
_cell.angle_beta   90.00
_cell.angle_gamma   90.00
#
_symmetry.space_group_name_H-M   'P 1'
#
loop_
_entity.id
_entity.type
_entity.pdbx_description
1 polymer ?
#
loop_
_entity_poly.entity_id
_entity_poly.type
_entity_poly.pdbx_seq_one_letter_code
_entity_poly.pdbx_strand_id
1 'polypeptide(L)'
;FALQFNLGPNPAAPNPANLDVSGLHYFTDAGVPFFNLDTTKQQIGTLPCSKAGSAPAPASAIKGQGNKGDGAVAWLKLTAIDGATGNLESVYRLNTAGGNPPKTCDGMPATFSVQYAAEYWFFRN
;
A
#
# COMPACT_ATOMS: atom_id res chain seq x y z
N PHE A 1 14.21 9.67 2.95
CA PHE A 1 14.79 8.92 1.81
C PHE A 1 13.75 7.89 1.39
N ALA A 2 13.39 7.82 0.11
CA ALA A 2 12.51 6.78 -0.42
C ALA A 2 13.34 5.98 -1.44
N LEU A 3 13.36 4.66 -1.29
CA LEU A 3 14.02 3.79 -2.25
C LEU A 3 13.33 3.96 -3.61
N GLN A 4 14.12 4.18 -4.66
CA GLN A 4 13.60 4.31 -6.02
C GLN A 4 13.95 3.06 -6.80
N PHE A 5 12.93 2.24 -7.05
CA PHE A 5 13.02 1.07 -7.90
C PHE A 5 12.18 1.32 -9.14
N ASN A 6 12.75 1.07 -10.32
CA ASN A 6 11.97 0.99 -11.53
C ASN A 6 11.44 -0.44 -11.64
N LEU A 7 10.32 -0.71 -10.96
CA LEU A 7 9.61 -1.96 -11.14
C LEU A 7 9.00 -1.88 -12.54
N GLY A 8 9.56 -2.60 -13.50
CA GLY A 8 8.97 -2.72 -14.83
C GLY A 8 7.52 -3.21 -14.76
N PRO A 9 6.81 -3.28 -15.90
CA PRO A 9 5.38 -3.65 -15.91
C PRO A 9 5.10 -5.06 -15.39
N ASN A 10 6.13 -5.89 -15.20
CA ASN A 10 6.01 -7.23 -14.67
C ASN A 10 6.26 -7.25 -13.14
N PRO A 11 5.21 -7.41 -12.30
CA PRO A 11 5.36 -7.54 -10.86
C PRO A 11 6.10 -8.83 -10.42
N ALA A 12 6.31 -9.79 -11.33
CA ALA A 12 7.13 -10.97 -11.10
C ALA A 12 8.60 -10.80 -11.54
N ALA A 13 8.99 -9.64 -12.08
CA ALA A 13 10.39 -9.36 -12.34
C ALA A 13 11.17 -9.33 -11.01
N PRO A 14 12.44 -9.78 -10.98
CA PRO A 14 13.27 -9.71 -9.79
C PRO A 14 13.26 -8.28 -9.24
N ASN A 15 12.79 -8.11 -8.00
CA ASN A 15 12.86 -6.83 -7.34
C ASN A 15 14.36 -6.45 -7.29
N PRO A 16 14.77 -5.25 -7.76
CA PRO A 16 16.17 -4.80 -7.67
C PRO A 16 16.74 -4.82 -6.24
N ALA A 17 15.89 -4.89 -5.22
CA ALA A 17 16.29 -5.05 -3.82
C ALA A 17 16.40 -6.52 -3.34
N ASN A 18 16.10 -7.51 -4.19
CA ASN A 18 16.02 -8.94 -3.85
C ASN A 18 15.23 -9.22 -2.55
N LEU A 19 14.17 -8.45 -2.32
CA LEU A 19 13.34 -8.59 -1.12
C LEU A 19 12.32 -9.69 -1.32
N ASP A 20 12.18 -10.52 -0.30
CA ASP A 20 11.09 -11.48 -0.21
C ASP A 20 9.74 -10.76 -0.11
N VAL A 21 8.74 -11.32 -0.79
CA VAL A 21 7.36 -10.84 -0.68
C VAL A 21 6.86 -11.14 0.73
N SER A 22 6.48 -10.09 1.46
CA SER A 22 5.90 -10.19 2.81
C SER A 22 4.39 -10.39 2.81
N GLY A 23 3.73 -10.21 1.67
CA GLY A 23 2.28 -10.35 1.52
C GLY A 23 1.74 -9.61 0.31
N LEU A 24 0.43 -9.69 0.11
CA LEU A 24 -0.31 -9.00 -0.94
C LEU A 24 -1.40 -8.12 -0.33
N HIS A 25 -1.48 -6.86 -0.76
CA HIS A 25 -2.56 -5.95 -0.41
C HIS A 25 -3.42 -5.66 -1.64
N TYR A 26 -4.73 -5.82 -1.51
CA TYR A 26 -5.70 -5.57 -2.58
C TYR A 26 -7.06 -5.15 -1.98
N PHE A 27 -7.97 -4.70 -2.84
CA PHE A 27 -9.35 -4.47 -2.46
C PHE A 27 -10.20 -5.63 -2.98
N THR A 28 -11.13 -6.13 -2.17
CA THR A 28 -12.11 -7.11 -2.63
C THR A 28 -13.14 -6.46 -3.56
N ASP A 29 -13.98 -7.25 -4.21
CA ASP A 29 -15.08 -6.75 -5.05
C ASP A 29 -16.06 -5.86 -4.26
N ALA A 30 -16.15 -6.04 -2.94
CA ALA A 30 -16.92 -5.20 -2.04
C ALA A 30 -16.19 -3.90 -1.62
N GLY A 31 -15.00 -3.64 -2.16
CA GLY A 31 -14.18 -2.48 -1.83
C GLY A 31 -13.50 -2.55 -0.46
N VAL A 32 -13.39 -3.75 0.14
CA VAL A 32 -12.75 -3.94 1.45
C VAL A 32 -11.23 -4.00 1.25
N PRO A 33 -10.43 -3.12 1.91
CA PRO A 33 -8.98 -3.29 1.93
C PRO A 33 -8.61 -4.59 2.65
N PHE A 34 -7.80 -5.39 1.97
CA PHE A 34 -7.47 -6.75 2.38
C PHE A 34 -5.97 -6.98 2.29
N PHE A 35 -5.38 -7.45 3.39
CA PHE A 35 -3.99 -7.87 3.43
C PHE A 35 -3.92 -9.38 3.57
N ASN A 36 -3.30 -10.06 2.62
CA ASN A 36 -2.91 -11.45 2.75
C ASN A 36 -1.41 -11.50 3.10
N LEU A 37 -1.07 -11.85 4.35
CA LEU A 37 0.32 -11.96 4.81
C LEU A 37 0.84 -13.40 4.75
N ASP A 38 0.01 -14.33 4.27
CA ASP A 38 0.41 -15.70 3.99
C ASP A 38 1.15 -15.77 2.66
N THR A 39 2.35 -16.35 2.70
CA THR A 39 3.21 -16.58 1.55
C THR A 39 3.77 -17.99 1.60
N THR A 40 4.50 -18.43 0.58
CA THR A 40 5.19 -19.73 0.62
C THR A 40 6.21 -19.85 1.75
N LYS A 41 6.68 -18.73 2.31
CA LYS A 41 7.71 -18.68 3.36
C LYS A 41 7.17 -18.41 4.76
N GLN A 42 5.97 -17.85 4.89
CA GLN A 42 5.38 -17.48 6.18
C GLN A 42 3.86 -17.60 6.16
N GLN A 43 3.26 -17.88 7.31
CA GLN A 43 1.81 -18.00 7.48
C GLN A 43 1.37 -17.12 8.66
N ILE A 44 1.26 -15.81 8.43
CA ILE A 44 0.90 -14.83 9.46
C ILE A 44 -0.62 -14.68 9.57
N GLY A 45 -1.35 -14.84 8.46
CA GLY A 45 -2.79 -14.70 8.36
C GLY A 45 -3.22 -13.61 7.37
N THR A 46 -4.52 -13.33 7.42
CA THR A 46 -5.25 -12.41 6.56
C THR A 46 -5.95 -11.34 7.38
N LEU A 47 -6.02 -10.13 6.84
CA LEU A 47 -6.61 -8.97 7.49
C LEU A 47 -7.51 -8.21 6.51
N PRO A 48 -8.80 -8.58 6.40
CA PRO A 48 -9.83 -7.65 5.97
C PRO A 48 -9.94 -6.55 7.01
N CYS A 49 -10.04 -5.30 6.56
CA CYS A 49 -10.05 -4.17 7.49
C CYS A 49 -10.93 -3.02 6.99
N SER A 50 -11.24 -2.10 7.91
CA SER A 50 -11.93 -0.85 7.62
C SER A 50 -11.14 0.34 8.16
N LYS A 51 -11.38 1.53 7.59
CA LYS A 51 -10.69 2.75 8.01
C LYS A 51 -11.17 3.17 9.40
N ALA A 52 -10.26 3.16 10.37
CA ALA A 52 -10.50 3.64 11.73
C ALA A 52 -9.99 5.07 11.95
N GLY A 53 -9.01 5.53 11.16
CA GLY A 53 -8.49 6.89 11.26
C GLY A 53 -7.61 7.28 10.09
N SER A 54 -7.38 8.57 9.94
CA SER A 54 -6.51 9.12 8.90
C SER A 54 -5.85 10.42 9.33
N ALA A 55 -4.65 10.66 8.81
CA ALA A 55 -3.97 11.94 8.92
C ALA A 55 -3.36 12.31 7.56
N PRO A 56 -3.27 13.61 7.21
CA PRO A 56 -2.52 14.02 6.02
C PRO A 56 -1.08 13.50 6.08
N ALA A 57 -0.54 13.09 4.94
CA ALA A 57 0.89 12.85 4.85
C ALA A 57 1.65 14.16 5.15
N PRO A 58 2.82 14.13 5.79
CA PRO A 58 3.63 15.31 6.02
C PRO A 58 3.87 16.10 4.72
N ALA A 59 3.92 17.43 4.79
CA ALA A 59 4.17 18.26 3.60
C ALA A 59 5.52 17.96 2.92
N SER A 60 6.46 17.36 3.66
CA SER A 60 7.77 16.89 3.18
C SER A 60 7.75 15.49 2.57
N ALA A 61 6.60 14.81 2.52
CA ALA A 61 6.47 13.48 1.93
C ALA A 61 6.80 13.52 0.43
N ILE A 62 7.41 12.43 -0.05
CA ILE A 62 7.83 12.33 -1.45
C ILE A 62 6.58 12.28 -2.35
N LYS A 63 6.54 13.12 -3.37
CA LYS A 63 5.34 13.27 -4.23
C LYS A 63 5.07 12.08 -5.16
N GLY A 64 6.06 11.20 -5.33
CA GLY A 64 6.08 10.05 -6.22
C GLY A 64 7.51 9.78 -6.71
N GLN A 65 7.67 8.92 -7.71
CA GLN A 65 8.99 8.55 -8.24
C GLN A 65 9.78 9.80 -8.70
N GLY A 66 11.06 9.89 -8.37
CA GLY A 66 11.87 11.08 -8.67
C GLY A 66 11.39 12.36 -7.95
N ASN A 67 10.56 12.24 -6.90
CA ASN A 67 9.85 13.34 -6.24
C ASN A 67 8.93 14.15 -7.19
N LYS A 68 8.38 13.48 -8.19
CA LYS A 68 7.37 14.01 -9.13
C LYS A 68 6.04 13.29 -8.92
N GLY A 69 4.94 13.96 -9.23
CA GLY A 69 3.57 13.42 -9.08
C GLY A 69 2.67 14.33 -8.26
N ASP A 70 1.48 13.83 -7.94
CA ASP A 70 0.37 14.57 -7.32
C ASP A 70 0.35 14.50 -5.78
N GLY A 71 1.45 14.05 -5.18
CA GLY A 71 1.61 14.01 -3.72
C GLY A 71 1.35 12.65 -3.11
N ALA A 72 1.69 12.54 -1.83
CA ALA A 72 1.52 11.32 -1.06
C ALA A 72 0.09 11.16 -0.52
N VAL A 73 -0.45 9.95 -0.60
CA VAL A 73 -1.74 9.61 0.03
C VAL A 73 -1.67 9.74 1.55
N ALA A 74 -2.81 10.00 2.19
CA ALA A 74 -2.92 10.11 3.64
C ALA A 74 -2.37 8.88 4.39
N TRP A 75 -1.85 9.10 5.59
CA TRP A 75 -1.59 8.01 6.53
C TRP A 75 -2.91 7.47 7.07
N LEU A 76 -2.96 6.16 7.32
CA LEU A 76 -4.19 5.49 7.76
C LEU A 76 -3.93 4.62 8.97
N LYS A 77 -4.94 4.57 9.86
CA LYS A 77 -5.15 3.46 10.78
C LYS A 77 -6.31 2.63 10.24
N LEU A 78 -6.08 1.34 10.04
CA LEU A 78 -7.10 0.38 9.66
C LEU A 78 -7.24 -0.64 10.80
N THR A 79 -8.48 -1.07 11.06
CA THR A 79 -8.77 -2.06 12.11
C THR A 79 -9.44 -3.26 11.46
N ALA A 80 -9.10 -4.44 11.98
CA ALA A 80 -9.68 -5.71 11.56
C ALA A 80 -11.20 -5.65 11.58
N ILE A 81 -11.80 -6.30 10.60
CA ILE A 81 -13.23 -6.61 10.58
C ILE A 81 -13.39 -8.14 10.54
N ASP A 82 -14.64 -8.60 10.54
CA ASP A 82 -14.98 -10.02 10.47
C ASP A 82 -14.20 -10.73 9.36
N GLY A 83 -13.64 -11.89 9.69
CA GLY A 83 -12.84 -12.72 8.78
C GLY A 83 -11.32 -12.51 8.88
N ALA A 84 -10.83 -11.64 9.76
CA ALA A 84 -9.41 -11.59 10.09
C ALA A 84 -8.92 -12.87 10.78
N THR A 85 -7.68 -13.26 10.49
CA THR A 85 -7.03 -14.47 11.01
C THR A 85 -5.67 -14.13 11.60
N GLY A 86 -5.03 -15.08 12.30
CA GLY A 86 -3.69 -14.89 12.87
C GLY A 86 -3.62 -13.87 14.01
N ASN A 87 -4.76 -13.61 14.68
CA ASN A 87 -4.95 -12.58 15.68
C ASN A 87 -4.61 -11.16 15.21
N LEU A 88 -4.60 -10.90 13.90
CA LEU A 88 -4.34 -9.57 13.36
C LEU A 88 -5.47 -8.62 13.75
N GLU A 89 -5.12 -7.50 14.38
CA GLU A 89 -6.11 -6.54 14.91
C GLU A 89 -6.09 -5.21 14.17
N SER A 90 -4.90 -4.73 13.77
CA SER A 90 -4.81 -3.43 13.10
C SER A 90 -3.56 -3.32 12.24
N VAL A 91 -3.65 -2.40 11.28
CA VAL A 91 -2.51 -2.00 10.46
C VAL A 91 -2.46 -0.48 10.34
N TYR A 92 -1.27 0.06 10.50
CA TYR A 92 -0.98 1.46 10.20
C TYR A 92 -0.28 1.56 8.87
N ARG A 93 -0.80 2.40 7.97
CA ARG A 93 -0.11 2.84 6.75
C ARG A 93 0.56 4.18 7.03
N LEU A 94 1.88 4.21 7.03
CA LEU A 94 2.71 5.37 7.32
C LEU A 94 3.73 5.61 6.21
N ASN A 95 4.46 6.72 6.29
CA ASN A 95 5.59 7.04 5.40
C ASN A 95 5.27 6.86 3.91
N THR A 96 4.08 7.32 3.51
CA THR A 96 3.58 7.23 2.14
C THR A 96 4.38 8.12 1.18
N ALA A 97 4.57 7.63 -0.04
CA ALA A 97 5.17 8.36 -1.15
C ALA A 97 4.32 8.16 -2.41
N GLY A 98 3.86 9.26 -3.01
CA GLY A 98 2.94 9.22 -4.15
C GLY A 98 1.58 8.58 -3.86
N GLY A 99 0.91 8.13 -4.92
CA GLY A 99 -0.38 7.45 -4.86
C GLY A 99 -1.61 8.37 -4.94
N ASN A 100 -1.47 9.70 -4.81
CA ASN A 100 -2.58 10.58 -5.14
C ASN A 100 -2.85 10.52 -6.65
N PRO A 101 -4.12 10.47 -7.07
CA PRO A 101 -4.45 10.55 -8.48
C PRO A 101 -4.12 11.96 -9.03
N PRO A 102 -3.90 12.09 -10.34
CA PRO A 102 -3.86 13.40 -10.97
C PRO A 102 -5.16 14.17 -10.71
N LYS A 103 -5.06 15.50 -10.66
CA LYS A 103 -6.23 16.37 -10.40
C LYS A 103 -7.35 16.19 -11.42
N THR A 104 -7.02 15.84 -12.65
CA THR A 104 -7.95 15.51 -13.73
C THR A 104 -7.46 14.30 -14.51
N CYS A 105 -8.35 13.67 -15.27
CA CYS A 105 -7.99 12.60 -16.19
C CYS A 105 -7.60 13.12 -17.58
N ASP A 106 -7.47 14.43 -17.78
CA ASP A 106 -7.24 15.03 -19.09
C ASP A 106 -5.87 14.60 -19.64
N GLY A 107 -5.85 14.10 -20.87
CA GLY A 107 -4.63 13.62 -21.52
C GLY A 107 -4.09 12.29 -20.97
N MET A 108 -4.80 11.64 -20.04
CA MET A 108 -4.44 10.30 -19.56
C MET A 108 -5.00 9.21 -20.47
N PRO A 109 -4.30 8.06 -20.60
CA PRO A 109 -4.88 6.88 -21.25
C PRO A 109 -6.15 6.40 -20.53
N ALA A 110 -6.97 5.61 -21.22
CA ALA A 110 -8.21 5.03 -20.65
C ALA A 110 -7.94 4.22 -19.36
N THR A 111 -6.77 3.59 -19.28
CA THR A 111 -6.28 2.92 -18.08
C THR A 111 -4.83 3.31 -17.84
N PHE A 112 -4.52 3.66 -16.59
CA PHE A 112 -3.16 4.00 -16.18
C PHE A 112 -2.96 3.64 -14.71
N SER A 113 -1.70 3.51 -14.30
CA SER A 113 -1.32 3.20 -12.94
C SER A 113 -0.62 4.39 -12.29
N VAL A 114 -0.97 4.68 -11.05
CA VAL A 114 -0.28 5.68 -10.23
C VAL A 114 0.73 4.97 -9.33
N GLN A 115 1.99 5.38 -9.42
CA GLN A 115 3.05 4.81 -8.61
C GLN A 115 2.91 5.24 -7.15
N TYR A 116 3.11 4.28 -6.25
CA TYR A 116 2.86 4.45 -4.83
C TYR A 116 3.75 3.52 -4.01
N ALA A 117 4.24 4.04 -2.88
CA ALA A 117 4.90 3.25 -1.84
C ALA A 117 4.42 3.70 -0.46
N ALA A 118 4.42 2.77 0.50
CA ALA A 118 4.18 3.06 1.91
C ALA A 118 4.81 2.01 2.80
N GLU A 119 4.92 2.35 4.07
CA GLU A 119 5.29 1.45 5.14
C GLU A 119 4.02 0.98 5.88
N TYR A 120 3.94 -0.31 6.17
CA TYR A 120 2.83 -0.91 6.89
C TYR A 120 3.31 -1.55 8.19
N TRP A 121 2.65 -1.19 9.29
CA TRP A 121 2.91 -1.77 10.61
C TRP A 121 1.70 -2.58 11.06
N PHE A 122 1.86 -3.89 11.15
CA PHE A 122 0.81 -4.83 11.53
C PHE A 122 0.90 -5.16 13.03
N PHE A 123 -0.25 -5.17 13.70
CA PHE A 123 -0.36 -5.48 15.12
C PHE A 123 -1.31 -6.66 15.32
N ARG A 124 -0.95 -7.54 16.27
CA ARG A 124 -1.73 -8.71 16.66
C ARG A 124 -1.80 -8.84 18.19
N ASN A 125 -2.73 -9.65 18.66
CA ASN A 125 -2.90 -10.04 20.07
C ASN A 125 -2.28 -11.42 20.35
#